data_AF-A0A925PED3-F1
#
_entry.id   AF-A0A925PED3-F1
#
_cell.length_a   1.000
_cell.length_b   1.000
_cell.length_c   1.000
_cell.angle_alpha   90.00
_cell.angle_beta   90.00
_cell.angle_gamma   90.00
#
_symmetry.space_group_name_H-M   'P 1'
#
loop_
_entity.id
_entity.type
_entity.pdbx_description
1 polymer ?
#
loop_
_entity_poly.entity_id
_entity_poly.type
_entity_poly.pdbx_seq_one_letter_code
_entity_poly.pdbx_strand_id
1 'polypeptide(L)' 'KHLRAHANPKAVEYYLCGPPMMIKACVKVLTDLGVPPHQIAYDEF' A
#
# COMPACT_ATOMS: atom_id res chain seq x y z
N LYS A 1 7.63 8.46 10.63
CA LYS A 1 7.47 9.89 10.26
C LYS A 1 7.70 10.13 8.75
N HIS A 2 7.42 9.18 7.84
CA HIS A 2 7.91 9.24 6.44
C HIS A 2 6.82 9.14 5.35
N LEU A 3 5.74 8.35 5.52
CA LEU A 3 4.66 8.30 4.52
C LEU A 3 3.73 9.53 4.50
N ARG A 4 3.63 10.29 5.60
CA ARG A 4 2.82 11.53 5.65
C ARG A 4 3.47 12.73 4.95
N ALA A 5 4.78 12.67 4.67
CA ALA A 5 5.54 13.75 4.04
C ALA A 5 5.89 13.45 2.57
N HIS A 6 5.45 12.31 2.03
CA HIS A 6 5.68 11.97 0.63
C HIS A 6 4.80 12.87 -0.24
N ALA A 7 5.41 13.62 -1.16
CA ALA A 7 4.74 14.66 -1.94
C ALA A 7 3.58 14.15 -2.81
N ASN A 8 3.57 12.86 -3.15
CA ASN A 8 2.48 12.24 -3.88
C ASN A 8 2.45 10.71 -3.67
N PRO A 9 1.79 10.19 -2.62
CA PRO A 9 1.72 8.75 -2.35
C PRO A 9 0.93 7.96 -3.42
N LYS A 10 0.22 8.64 -4.33
CA LYS A 10 -0.55 8.07 -5.46
C LYS A 10 0.27 7.90 -6.75
N ALA A 11 1.55 8.26 -6.73
CA ALA A 11 2.44 8.14 -7.88
C ALA A 11 3.43 6.97 -7.73
N VAL A 12 3.26 6.13 -6.70
CA VAL A 12 4.19 5.07 -6.33
C VAL A 12 3.49 3.72 -6.46
N GLU A 13 4.20 2.74 -7.00
CA GLU A 13 3.75 1.34 -7.05
C GLU A 13 4.19 0.63 -5.76
N TYR A 14 3.23 0.03 -5.06
CA TYR A 14 3.41 -0.65 -3.79
C TYR A 14 3.45 -2.16 -4.02
N TYR A 15 4.57 -2.78 -3.67
CA TYR A 15 4.76 -4.23 -3.71
C TYR A 15 4.78 -4.77 -2.27
N LEU A 16 3.80 -5.61 -1.93
CA LEU A 16 3.63 -6.18 -0.59
C LEU A 16 3.92 -7.69 -0.61
N CYS A 17 4.63 -8.17 0.40
CA CYS A 17 4.87 -9.60 0.62
C CYS A 17 4.79 -9.87 2.13
N GLY A 18 3.99 -10.86 2.54
CA GLY A 18 3.87 -11.24 3.94
C GLY A 18 2.55 -11.93 4.28
N PRO A 19 2.26 -12.14 5.57
CA PRO A 19 1.06 -12.85 5.99
C PRO A 19 -0.23 -12.15 5.53
N PRO A 20 -1.32 -12.89 5.25
CA PRO A 20 -2.58 -12.32 4.74
C PRO A 20 -3.13 -11.18 5.61
N MET A 21 -2.94 -11.23 6.93
CA MET A 21 -3.37 -10.18 7.86
C MET A 21 -2.56 -8.89 7.72
N MET A 22 -1.27 -8.99 7.41
CA MET A 22 -0.41 -7.82 7.17
C MET A 22 -0.79 -7.14 5.86
N ILE A 23 -0.96 -7.92 4.79
CA ILE A 23 -1.33 -7.41 3.47
C ILE A 23 -2.66 -6.65 3.56
N LYS A 24 -3.68 -7.24 4.20
CA LYS A 24 -4.98 -6.58 4.39
C LYS A 24 -4.88 -5.26 5.15
N ALA A 25 -4.07 -5.21 6.22
CA ALA A 25 -3.88 -3.97 6.97
C ALA A 25 -3.18 -2.89 6.13
N CYS A 26 -2.14 -3.26 5.37
CA CYS A 26 -1.42 -2.34 4.49
C CYS A 26 -2.29 -1.82 3.34
N VAL A 27 -3.06 -2.69 2.68
CA VAL A 27 -4.00 -2.32 1.62
C VAL A 27 -5.02 -1.31 2.15
N LYS A 28 -5.57 -1.53 3.36
CA LYS A 28 -6.50 -0.59 3.99
C LYS A 28 -5.85 0.79 4.20
N VAL A 29 -4.65 0.83 4.77
CA VAL A 29 -3.93 2.11 4.99
C VAL A 29 -3.64 2.84 3.68
N LEU A 30 -3.24 2.11 2.63
CA LEU A 30 -2.97 2.70 1.30
C LEU A 30 -4.27 3.21 0.64
N THR A 31 -5.37 2.47 0.79
CA THR A 31 -6.69 2.87 0.29
C THR A 31 -7.18 4.13 1.01
N ASP A 32 -7.01 4.22 2.34
CA ASP A 32 -7.36 5.39 3.15
C ASP A 32 -6.52 6.63 2.77
N LEU A 33 -5.32 6.42 2.23
CA LEU A 33 -4.45 7.48 1.68
C LEU A 33 -4.80 7.84 0.22
N GLY A 34 -5.78 7.18 -0.37
CA GLY A 34 -6.27 7.41 -1.73
C GLY A 34 -5.37 6.81 -2.81
N VAL A 35 -4.58 5.78 -2.49
CA VAL A 35 -3.82 4.99 -3.46
C VAL A 35 -4.78 4.09 -4.23
N PRO A 36 -4.76 4.12 -5.57
CA PRO A 36 -5.56 3.23 -6.39
C PRO A 36 -5.18 1.75 -6.20
N PRO A 37 -6.13 0.81 -6.22
CA PRO A 37 -5.84 -0.62 -6.07
C PRO A 37 -4.89 -1.19 -7.13
N HIS A 38 -4.91 -0.64 -8.36
CA HIS A 38 -4.03 -1.08 -9.46
C HIS A 38 -2.55 -0.76 -9.23
N GLN A 39 -2.24 0.13 -8.27
CA GLN A 39 -0.86 0.42 -7.86
C GLN A 39 -0.41 -0.45 -6.68
N ILE A 40 -1.24 -1.37 -6.19
CA ILE A 40 -0.93 -2.23 -5.05
C ILE A 40 -0.83 -3.68 -5.56
N ALA A 41 0.40 -4.13 -5.77
CA ALA A 41 0.70 -5.52 -6.06
C ALA A 41 1.05 -6.23 -4.75
N TYR A 42 0.55 -7.45 -4.57
CA TYR A 42 0.88 -8.27 -3.43
C TYR A 42 1.08 -9.73 -3.85
N ASP A 43 2.04 -10.39 -3.23
CA ASP A 43 2.31 -11.81 -3.44
C ASP A 43 1.72 -12.61 -2.27
N GLU A 44 0.80 -13.53 -2.59
CA GLU A 44 0.20 -14.47 -1.64
C GLU A 44 0.95 -15.79 -1.75
N PHE A 45 1.99 -15.97 -0.91
CA PHE A 45 2.64 -17.26 -0.67
C PHE A 45 1.78 -18.17 0.22
#